data_AF-A0AAV4DFZ3-F1
#
_entry.id   AF-A0AAV4DFZ3-F1
#
_cell.length_a   1.000
_cell.length_b   1.000
_cell.length_c   1.000
_cell.angle_alpha   90.00
_cell.angle_beta   90.00
_cell.angle_gamma   90.00
#
_symmetry.space_group_name_H-M   'P 1'
#
loop_
_entity.id
_entity.type
_entity.pdbx_description
1 polymer ?
#
loop_
_entity_poly.entity_id
_entity_poly.type
_entity_poly.pdbx_seq_one_letter_code
_entity_poly.pdbx_strand_id
1 'polypeptide(L)'
;MSGAFKGVQARILSLNERALYFHCVSHRLNLCIVKSRKVPMVKNRLAAVASFAAFFIFAPKRQRKLEKVIQTVYGYMQSKMGGAA
;
A
#
# COMPACT_ATOMS: atom_id res chain seq x y z
N MET A 1 3.76 12.90 -6.40
CA MET A 1 3.83 13.21 -7.85
C MET A 1 4.37 14.61 -8.00
N SER A 2 5.66 14.79 -7.75
CA SER A 2 6.34 16.08 -7.74
C SER A 2 7.77 15.82 -8.21
N GLY A 3 7.92 15.61 -9.52
CA GLY A 3 9.22 15.49 -10.17
C GLY A 3 9.56 16.80 -10.89
N ALA A 4 10.80 16.93 -11.36
CA ALA A 4 11.27 18.09 -12.11
C ALA A 4 10.44 18.38 -13.39
N PHE A 5 9.81 17.34 -13.95
CA PHE A 5 8.94 17.44 -15.12
C PHE A 5 7.48 17.25 -14.74
N LYS A 6 6.58 17.98 -15.42
CA LYS A 6 5.13 17.93 -15.21
C LYS A 6 4.52 16.63 -15.73
N GLY A 7 4.73 15.54 -15.01
CA GLY A 7 4.11 14.24 -15.27
C GLY A 7 4.80 13.43 -16.37
N VAL A 8 5.02 12.14 -16.10
CA VAL A 8 5.67 11.20 -17.03
C VAL A 8 4.92 11.09 -18.36
N GLN A 9 3.59 11.09 -18.33
CA GLN A 9 2.76 11.01 -19.54
C GLN A 9 3.03 12.18 -20.49
N ALA A 10 3.01 13.41 -19.97
CA ALA A 10 3.23 14.60 -20.78
C ALA A 10 4.64 14.61 -21.38
N ARG A 11 5.64 14.13 -20.64
CA ARG A 11 7.01 14.00 -21.15
C ARG A 11 7.10 12.96 -22.27
N ILE A 12 6.46 11.80 -22.14
CA ILE A 12 6.46 10.77 -23.18
C ILE A 12 5.79 11.30 -24.45
N LEU A 13 4.64 11.95 -24.33
CA LEU A 13 3.93 12.54 -25.46
C LEU A 13 4.73 13.67 -26.14
N SER A 14 5.49 14.46 -25.38
CA SER A 14 6.37 15.49 -25.96
C SER A 14 7.54 14.94 -26.78
N LEU A 15 7.94 13.68 -26.53
CA LEU A 15 9.01 13.02 -27.27
C LEU A 15 8.47 12.25 -28.48
N ASN A 16 7.27 11.67 -28.35
CA ASN A 16 6.59 10.99 -29.43
C ASN A 16 5.08 11.00 -29.20
N GLU A 17 4.36 11.73 -30.05
CA GLU A 17 2.90 11.88 -29.96
C GLU A 17 2.13 10.57 -30.21
N ARG A 18 2.75 9.60 -30.90
CA ARG A 18 2.14 8.28 -31.17
C ARG A 18 2.35 7.28 -30.04
N ALA A 19 3.11 7.64 -29.00
CA ALA A 19 3.38 6.73 -27.89
C ALA A 19 2.14 6.56 -27.00
N LEU A 20 1.77 5.31 -26.74
CA LEU A 20 0.70 4.97 -25.80
C LEU A 20 1.27 4.97 -24.37
N TYR A 21 0.56 5.65 -23.46
CA TYR A 21 0.91 5.67 -22.04
C TYR A 21 -0.23 5.11 -21.19
N PHE A 22 0.09 4.15 -20.33
CA PHE A 22 -0.85 3.55 -19.39
C PHE A 22 -0.25 3.53 -17.98
N HIS A 23 -1.09 3.80 -16.99
CA HIS A 23 -0.71 3.70 -15.60
C HIS A 23 -0.60 2.23 -15.16
N CYS A 24 0.49 1.87 -14.46
CA CYS A 24 0.56 0.58 -13.79
C CYS A 24 -0.53 0.47 -12.70
N VAL A 25 -0.89 -0.75 -12.33
CA VAL A 25 -1.96 -1.03 -11.38
C VAL A 25 -1.72 -0.32 -10.03
N SER A 26 -0.48 -0.35 -9.53
CA SER A 26 -0.09 0.35 -8.30
C SER A 26 -0.33 1.85 -8.38
N HIS A 27 -0.05 2.46 -9.54
CA HIS A 27 -0.27 3.89 -9.75
C HIS A 27 -1.76 4.22 -9.79
N ARG A 28 -2.57 3.40 -10.47
CA ARG A 28 -4.03 3.54 -10.50
C ARG A 28 -4.62 3.44 -9.09
N LEU A 29 -4.15 2.50 -8.27
CA LEU A 29 -4.55 2.37 -6.88
C LEU A 29 -4.20 3.62 -6.07
N ASN A 30 -2.97 4.12 -6.20
CA ASN A 30 -2.56 5.34 -5.50
C ASN A 30 -3.42 6.56 -5.90
N LEU A 31 -3.72 6.73 -7.19
CA LEU A 31 -4.62 7.79 -7.66
C LEU A 31 -6.03 7.64 -7.06
N CYS A 32 -6.56 6.41 -6.99
CA CYS A 32 -7.84 6.13 -6.36
C CYS A 32 -7.82 6.52 -4.88
N ILE A 33 -6.83 6.07 -4.11
CA ILE A 33 -6.68 6.38 -2.68
C ILE A 33 -6.58 7.90 -2.47
N VAL A 34 -5.73 8.59 -3.25
CA VAL A 34 -5.56 10.05 -3.15
C VAL A 34 -6.86 10.79 -3.46
N LYS A 35 -7.63 10.33 -4.45
CA LYS A 35 -8.94 10.94 -4.77
C LYS A 35 -9.97 10.68 -3.66
N SER A 36 -10.00 9.47 -3.12
CA SER A 36 -10.91 9.08 -2.03
C SER A 36 -10.63 9.81 -0.71
N ARG A 37 -9.41 10.33 -0.50
CA ARG A 37 -9.08 11.22 0.64
C ARG A 37 -9.86 12.53 0.67
N LYS A 38 -10.57 12.91 -0.40
CA LYS A 38 -11.50 14.05 -0.38
C LYS A 38 -12.67 13.84 0.58
N VAL A 39 -13.02 12.57 0.85
CA VAL A 39 -14.04 12.22 1.85
C VAL A 39 -13.35 12.16 3.23
N PRO A 40 -13.72 13.04 4.20
CA PRO A 40 -13.02 13.14 5.49
C PRO A 40 -12.99 11.83 6.26
N MET A 41 -14.10 11.08 6.25
CA MET A 41 -14.17 9.76 6.88
C MET A 41 -13.11 8.81 6.32
N VAL A 42 -13.01 8.70 4.99
CA VAL A 42 -12.04 7.82 4.32
C VAL A 42 -10.61 8.25 4.63
N LYS A 43 -10.34 9.56 4.55
CA LYS A 43 -9.02 10.13 4.90
C LYS A 43 -8.61 9.76 6.33
N ASN A 44 -9.49 9.94 7.30
CA ASN A 44 -9.19 9.68 8.71
C ASN A 44 -8.93 8.20 8.97
N ARG A 45 -9.72 7.30 8.35
CA ARG A 45 -9.49 5.85 8.46
C ARG A 45 -8.16 5.44 7.84
N LEU A 46 -7.84 5.94 6.63
CA LEU A 46 -6.56 5.66 5.97
C LEU A 46 -5.37 6.21 6.78
N ALA A 47 -5.52 7.37 7.41
CA ALA A 47 -4.49 7.94 8.28
C ALA A 47 -4.25 7.04 9.52
N ALA A 48 -5.31 6.56 10.18
CA ALA A 48 -5.18 5.66 11.32
C ALA A 48 -4.45 4.36 10.95
N VAL A 49 -4.78 3.75 9.81
CA VAL A 49 -4.07 2.56 9.29
C VAL A 49 -2.60 2.87 9.01
N ALA A 50 -2.30 4.02 8.40
CA ALA A 50 -0.94 4.43 8.11
C ALA A 50 -0.12 4.65 9.41
N SER A 51 -0.73 5.27 10.43
CA SER A 51 -0.11 5.45 11.76
C SER A 51 0.16 4.11 12.45
N PHE A 52 -0.78 3.18 12.37
CA PHE A 52 -0.59 1.83 12.91
C PHE A 52 0.54 1.09 12.19
N ALA A 53 0.60 1.15 10.86
CA ALA A 53 1.69 0.55 10.10
C ALA A 53 3.05 1.20 10.45
N ALA A 54 3.08 2.53 10.52
CA ALA A 54 4.26 3.30 10.91
C ALA A 54 4.78 2.91 12.30
N PHE A 55 3.89 2.60 13.25
CA PHE A 55 4.28 2.10 14.57
C PHE A 55 5.15 0.85 14.47
N PHE A 56 4.92 -0.06 13.53
CA PHE A 56 5.78 -1.25 13.39
C PHE A 56 6.97 -1.02 12.46
N ILE A 57 6.74 -0.44 11.28
CA ILE A 57 7.75 -0.32 10.21
C ILE A 57 8.98 0.48 10.67
N PHE A 58 8.78 1.56 11.44
CA PHE A 58 9.89 2.40 11.90
C PHE A 58 10.65 1.86 13.11
N ALA A 59 10.21 0.74 13.70
CA ALA A 59 10.89 0.13 14.83
C ALA A 59 11.14 -1.37 14.59
N PRO A 60 12.36 -1.74 14.16
CA PRO A 60 12.71 -3.12 13.84
C PRO A 60 12.45 -4.13 14.96
N LYS A 61 12.53 -3.71 16.24
CA LYS A 61 12.20 -4.56 17.40
C LYS A 61 10.70 -4.87 17.46
N ARG A 62 9.83 -3.88 17.22
CA ARG A 62 8.37 -4.05 17.21
C ARG A 62 7.94 -4.88 16.00
N GLN A 63 8.49 -4.60 14.83
CA GLN A 63 8.25 -5.38 13.62
C GLN A 63 8.59 -6.86 13.81
N ARG A 64 9.80 -7.16 14.31
CA ARG A 64 10.21 -8.55 14.60
C ARG A 64 9.33 -9.24 15.63
N LYS A 65 8.87 -8.52 16.66
CA LYS A 65 7.95 -9.08 17.66
C LYS A 65 6.59 -9.39 17.03
N LEU A 66 6.07 -8.50 16.19
CA LEU A 66 4.82 -8.70 15.46
C LEU A 66 4.91 -9.94 14.55
N GLU A 67 5.99 -10.07 13.77
CA GLU A 67 6.22 -11.23 12.89
C GLU A 67 6.23 -12.55 13.68
N LYS A 68 6.92 -12.60 14.82
CA LYS A 68 6.91 -13.78 15.70
C LYS A 68 5.51 -14.14 16.19
N VAL A 69 4.73 -13.14 16.64
CA VAL A 69 3.36 -13.37 17.10
C VAL A 69 2.48 -13.87 15.96
N ILE A 70 2.59 -13.27 14.77
CA ILE A 70 1.87 -13.69 13.58
C ILE A 70 2.19 -15.16 13.25
N GLN A 71 3.46 -15.55 13.25
CA GLN A 71 3.87 -16.93 13.01
C GLN A 71 3.30 -17.90 14.05
N THR A 72 3.33 -17.54 15.33
CA THR A 72 2.72 -18.35 16.40
C THR A 72 1.22 -18.53 16.19
N VAL A 73 0.50 -17.46 15.85
CA VAL A 73 -0.96 -17.50 15.64
C VAL A 73 -1.31 -18.32 14.39
N TYR A 74 -0.63 -18.11 13.27
CA TYR A 74 -0.87 -18.91 12.06
C TYR A 74 -0.57 -20.39 12.29
N GLY A 75 0.53 -20.72 12.98
CA GLY A 75 0.84 -22.10 13.36
C GLY A 75 -0.24 -22.73 14.25
N TYR A 76 -0.78 -21.95 15.20
CA TYR A 76 -1.91 -22.37 16.04
C TYR A 76 -3.21 -22.58 15.24
N MET A 77 -3.51 -21.70 14.28
CA MET A 77 -4.70 -21.83 13.45
C MET A 77 -4.61 -23.05 12.53
N GLN A 78 -3.43 -23.31 11.95
CA GLN A 78 -3.21 -24.49 11.10
C GLN A 78 -3.30 -25.80 11.90
N SER A 79 -2.74 -25.86 13.11
CA SER A 79 -2.84 -27.05 13.96
C SER A 79 -4.27 -27.33 14.44
N LYS A 80 -5.10 -26.30 14.61
CA LYS A 80 -6.53 -26.43 14.93
C LYS A 80 -7.39 -26.87 13.75
N MET A 81 -6.99 -26.58 12.51
CA MET A 81 -7.74 -26.98 11.29
C MET A 81 -7.30 -28.34 10.72
N GLY A 82 -6.10 -28.82 11.05
CA GLY A 82 -5.57 -30.11 10.58
C GLY A 82 -6.05 -31.35 11.36
N GLY A 83 -7.13 -31.24 12.15
CA GLY A 83 -7.62 -32.30 13.03
C GLY A 83 -9.01 -32.83 12.67
N ALA A 84 -9.39 -32.81 11.39
CA ALA A 84 -10.63 -33.40 10.89
C ALA A 84 -10.36 -34.13 9.56
N ALA A 85 -9.68 -35.27 9.65
CA ALA A 85 -9.66 -36.32 8.64
C ALA A 85 -9.65 -37.67 9.35
#